data_AF-A0A425Y7Q0-F1
#
_entry.id   AF-A0A425Y7Q0-F1
#
_cell.length_a   1.000
_cell.length_b   1.000
_cell.length_c   1.000
_cell.angle_alpha   90.00
_cell.angle_beta   90.00
_cell.angle_gamma   90.00
#
_symmetry.space_group_name_H-M   'P 1'
#
loop_
_entity.id
_entity.type
_entity.pdbx_description
1 polymer ?
#
loop_
_entity_poly.entity_id
_entity_poly.type
_entity_poly.pdbx_seq_one_letter_code
_entity_poly.pdbx_strand_id
1 'polypeptide(L)'
;MKRFLFSLLIIASLAFSCTAPDDGPEEPKGSKLGTIDIKNISSYNYYYKDIDGVKSANLKSELHDLIDNHKVLPYTSSSFDVWDALKQTDEDPKNPNNIILLYTGRSQNKNTQDNGHNGDDVWNREHVWAKSLGFGGDPDISKPASTDIHHLRPADRSVNTARSNKYFGEGGSPHSEATGCYYTSTTWEPRDAVKGDVARMMFYMAVRYEGYNGNPDLELNDRVSRSGPNIGKLSALLEWHKQDPVDAFEIKRNQTIFEIQGNRNPFIDHPEFVEYIW
;
A
#
# COMPACT_ATOMS: atom_id res chain seq x y z
N MET A 1 34.08 77.54 -5.39
CA MET A 1 34.01 76.73 -4.15
C MET A 1 32.58 76.24 -3.98
N LYS A 2 32.29 74.98 -4.32
CA LYS A 2 31.10 74.19 -3.93
C LYS A 2 31.32 72.77 -4.47
N ARG A 3 31.80 71.89 -3.59
CA ARG A 3 31.86 70.43 -3.77
C ARG A 3 30.55 69.87 -3.21
N PHE A 4 29.84 68.97 -3.89
CA PHE A 4 28.94 67.98 -3.27
C PHE A 4 28.72 66.84 -4.28
N LEU A 5 29.48 65.75 -4.09
CA LEU A 5 29.02 64.41 -3.71
C LEU A 5 28.14 63.70 -4.76
N PHE A 6 28.79 62.84 -5.55
CA PHE A 6 28.14 61.73 -6.24
C PHE A 6 27.89 60.62 -5.22
N SER A 7 26.63 60.43 -4.81
CA SER A 7 26.22 59.26 -4.05
C SER A 7 25.99 58.10 -5.02
N LEU A 8 26.92 57.15 -5.05
CA LEU A 8 26.78 55.89 -5.78
C LEU A 8 25.84 54.99 -4.97
N LEU A 9 24.59 54.87 -5.40
CA LEU A 9 23.62 53.95 -4.80
C LEU A 9 23.90 52.54 -5.35
N ILE A 10 24.62 51.72 -4.59
CA ILE A 10 24.77 50.28 -4.89
C ILE A 10 23.47 49.60 -4.44
N ILE A 11 22.59 49.31 -5.40
CA ILE A 11 21.44 48.42 -5.17
C ILE A 11 21.99 47.00 -5.21
N ALA A 12 22.21 46.41 -4.03
CA ALA A 12 22.46 44.99 -3.90
C ALA A 12 21.16 44.23 -4.23
N SER A 13 21.07 43.68 -5.43
CA SER A 13 20.02 42.71 -5.78
C SER A 13 20.29 41.41 -5.01
N LEU A 14 19.62 41.24 -3.88
CA LEU A 14 19.48 39.94 -3.23
C LEU A 14 18.57 39.08 -4.11
N ALA A 15 19.16 38.33 -5.03
CA ALA A 15 18.50 37.20 -5.66
C ALA A 15 18.33 36.13 -4.57
N PHE A 16 17.14 36.05 -3.99
CA PHE A 16 16.72 34.84 -3.28
C PHE A 16 16.60 33.73 -4.34
N SER A 17 17.66 32.95 -4.47
CA SER A 17 17.57 31.63 -5.08
C SER A 17 16.73 30.78 -4.14
N CYS A 18 15.43 30.65 -4.44
CA CYS A 18 14.64 29.53 -3.93
C CYS A 18 15.27 28.27 -4.51
N THR A 19 16.21 27.67 -3.78
CA THR A 19 16.52 26.26 -3.94
C THR A 19 15.25 25.52 -3.53
N ALA A 20 14.51 25.03 -4.53
CA ALA A 20 13.55 23.96 -4.30
C ALA A 20 14.25 22.83 -3.55
N PRO A 21 13.56 22.11 -2.65
CA PRO A 21 14.10 20.84 -2.17
C PRO A 21 14.46 19.98 -3.40
N ASP A 22 15.64 19.41 -3.33
CA ASP A 22 16.19 18.46 -4.29
C ASP A 22 15.35 17.19 -4.26
N ASP A 23 14.15 17.24 -4.86
CA ASP A 23 13.38 16.06 -5.22
C ASP A 23 13.98 15.51 -6.51
N GLY A 24 15.18 14.95 -6.39
CA GLY A 24 15.78 14.15 -7.44
C GLY A 24 14.81 13.04 -7.87
N PRO A 25 14.87 12.58 -9.14
CA PRO A 25 14.09 11.43 -9.55
C PRO A 25 14.44 10.25 -8.65
N GLU A 26 13.46 9.75 -7.88
CA GLU A 26 13.63 8.53 -7.09
C GLU A 26 14.16 7.42 -8.02
N GLU A 27 15.29 6.82 -7.65
CA GLU A 27 15.92 5.77 -8.43
C GLU A 27 14.92 4.64 -8.71
N PRO A 28 14.86 4.12 -9.95
CA PRO A 28 14.05 2.95 -10.25
C PRO A 28 14.45 1.79 -9.32
N LYS A 29 13.45 1.09 -8.77
CA LYS A 29 13.66 -0.06 -7.88
C LYS A 29 14.65 -1.02 -8.52
N GLY A 30 15.88 -1.04 -7.99
CA GLY A 30 16.86 -2.00 -8.43
C GLY A 30 16.33 -3.39 -8.13
N SER A 31 16.21 -4.21 -9.17
CA SER A 31 16.06 -5.67 -9.07
C SER A 31 17.24 -6.20 -8.27
N LYS A 32 17.09 -6.23 -6.96
CA LYS A 32 17.82 -7.11 -6.09
C LYS A 32 16.79 -8.12 -5.68
N LEU A 33 16.82 -9.30 -6.30
CA LEU A 33 16.63 -10.53 -5.56
C LEU A 33 17.68 -10.52 -4.44
N GLY A 34 17.47 -9.66 -3.44
CA GLY A 34 18.14 -9.70 -2.17
C GLY A 34 17.68 -11.00 -1.58
N THR A 35 18.65 -11.86 -1.32
CA THR A 35 18.48 -13.12 -0.60
C THR A 35 17.42 -12.90 0.47
N ILE A 36 16.26 -13.55 0.30
CA ILE A 36 15.16 -13.42 1.24
C ILE A 36 15.74 -13.90 2.58
N ASP A 37 16.03 -12.98 3.50
CA ASP A 37 16.44 -13.32 4.85
C ASP A 37 15.15 -13.69 5.60
N ILE A 38 14.53 -14.79 5.15
CA ILE A 38 13.42 -15.41 5.84
C ILE A 38 14.00 -15.87 7.17
N LYS A 39 13.82 -15.05 8.20
CA LYS A 39 13.96 -15.50 9.57
C LYS A 39 13.15 -16.80 9.66
N ASN A 40 13.86 -17.90 9.86
CA ASN A 40 13.28 -19.24 9.99
C ASN A 40 12.78 -19.88 8.67
N ILE A 41 13.70 -20.14 7.72
CA ILE A 41 13.42 -20.83 6.44
C ILE A 41 12.64 -22.16 6.60
N SER A 42 12.81 -22.87 7.72
CA SER A 42 12.03 -24.07 8.01
C SER A 42 10.55 -23.77 8.27
N SER A 43 10.24 -22.66 8.95
CA SER A 43 8.86 -22.19 9.14
C SER A 43 8.21 -21.79 7.82
N TYR A 44 8.95 -21.16 6.92
CA TYR A 44 8.44 -20.77 5.61
C TYR A 44 8.21 -21.97 4.70
N ASN A 45 9.18 -22.88 4.60
CA ASN A 45 9.01 -24.11 3.83
C ASN A 45 7.87 -24.95 4.39
N TYR A 46 7.69 -24.95 5.72
CA TYR A 46 6.56 -25.63 6.34
C TYR A 46 5.21 -24.94 6.03
N TYR A 47 5.18 -23.60 5.95
CA TYR A 47 3.96 -22.86 5.61
C TYR A 47 3.45 -23.23 4.20
N TYR A 48 4.34 -23.34 3.22
CA TYR A 48 3.98 -23.68 1.83
C TYR A 48 4.07 -25.18 1.50
N LYS A 49 4.27 -26.07 2.49
CA LYS A 49 4.59 -27.49 2.24
C LYS A 49 3.55 -28.26 1.42
N ASP A 50 2.29 -27.86 1.51
CA ASP A 50 1.15 -28.51 0.87
C ASP A 50 0.75 -27.81 -0.45
N ILE A 51 1.47 -26.75 -0.84
CA ILE A 51 1.29 -26.07 -2.11
C ILE A 51 2.26 -26.70 -3.12
N ASP A 52 1.73 -27.52 -4.02
CA ASP A 52 2.50 -28.14 -5.13
C ASP A 52 2.92 -27.10 -6.21
N GLY A 53 2.69 -25.82 -5.93
CA GLY A 53 3.10 -24.67 -6.69
C GLY A 53 2.38 -24.57 -8.02
N VAL A 54 3.09 -24.04 -9.00
CA VAL A 54 2.61 -23.64 -10.33
C VAL A 54 2.01 -24.76 -11.20
N LYS A 55 2.01 -26.01 -10.72
CA LYS A 55 1.46 -27.17 -11.44
C LYS A 55 0.06 -27.57 -10.98
N SER A 56 -0.45 -26.96 -9.90
CA SER A 56 -1.80 -27.27 -9.44
C SER A 56 -2.84 -26.64 -10.36
N ALA A 57 -3.79 -27.45 -10.84
CA ALA A 57 -4.99 -26.97 -11.53
C ALA A 57 -5.93 -26.18 -10.60
N ASN A 58 -5.70 -26.23 -9.28
CA ASN A 58 -6.53 -25.62 -8.25
C ASN A 58 -5.76 -24.60 -7.39
N LEU A 59 -4.64 -24.06 -7.89
CA LEU A 59 -3.73 -23.19 -7.12
C LEU A 59 -4.46 -22.06 -6.38
N LYS A 60 -5.44 -21.40 -7.02
CA LYS A 60 -6.23 -20.33 -6.37
C LYS A 60 -6.95 -20.82 -5.11
N SER A 61 -7.60 -21.98 -5.18
CA SER A 61 -8.32 -22.58 -4.04
C SER A 61 -7.37 -23.07 -2.96
N GLU A 62 -6.23 -23.66 -3.34
CA GLU A 62 -5.21 -24.10 -2.37
C GLU A 62 -4.60 -22.91 -1.62
N LEU A 63 -4.35 -21.80 -2.32
CA LEU A 63 -3.89 -20.57 -1.70
C LEU A 63 -4.97 -19.93 -0.83
N HIS A 64 -6.25 -19.96 -1.25
CA HIS A 64 -7.37 -19.51 -0.42
C HIS A 64 -7.37 -20.22 0.94
N ASP A 65 -7.32 -21.56 0.92
CA ASP A 65 -7.30 -22.38 2.13
C ASP A 65 -6.06 -22.12 2.99
N LEU A 66 -4.89 -21.95 2.38
CA LEU A 66 -3.63 -21.67 3.08
C LEU A 66 -3.64 -20.33 3.84
N ILE A 67 -4.22 -19.30 3.24
CA ILE A 67 -4.18 -17.92 3.79
C ILE A 67 -5.40 -17.57 4.62
N ASP A 68 -6.37 -18.50 4.73
CA ASP A 68 -7.54 -18.38 5.60
C ASP A 68 -7.16 -18.39 7.09
N ASN A 69 -8.13 -18.09 7.96
CA ASN A 69 -8.03 -18.19 9.42
C ASN A 69 -6.91 -17.35 10.06
N HIS A 70 -6.54 -16.24 9.42
CA HIS A 70 -5.69 -15.25 10.05
C HIS A 70 -6.29 -14.73 11.37
N LYS A 71 -5.43 -14.38 12.32
CA LYS A 71 -5.83 -13.70 13.54
C LYS A 71 -6.43 -12.33 13.18
N VAL A 72 -7.63 -12.07 13.68
CA VAL A 72 -8.35 -10.81 13.47
C VAL A 72 -7.95 -9.79 14.53
N LEU A 73 -7.56 -8.60 14.09
CA LEU A 73 -7.23 -7.49 14.97
C LEU A 73 -8.47 -6.61 15.23
N PRO A 74 -8.61 -6.01 16.42
CA PRO A 74 -9.51 -4.88 16.61
C PRO A 74 -9.10 -3.73 15.68
N TYR A 75 -10.08 -3.03 15.10
CA TYR A 75 -9.78 -1.88 14.25
C TYR A 75 -9.22 -0.71 15.07
N THR A 76 -9.78 -0.42 16.25
CA THR A 76 -9.24 0.55 17.21
C THR A 76 -9.52 0.06 18.63
N SER A 77 -8.52 0.05 19.51
CA SER A 77 -8.61 -0.47 20.87
C SER A 77 -7.60 0.20 21.81
N SER A 78 -7.74 -0.03 23.12
CA SER A 78 -6.70 0.27 24.12
C SER A 78 -5.66 -0.83 24.26
N SER A 79 -5.91 -1.99 23.67
CA SER A 79 -4.96 -3.08 23.47
C SER A 79 -4.39 -3.02 22.05
N PHE A 80 -3.46 -3.91 21.72
CA PHE A 80 -2.88 -4.00 20.37
C PHE A 80 -3.96 -4.08 19.27
N ASP A 81 -3.91 -3.15 18.32
CA ASP A 81 -4.90 -2.99 17.25
C ASP A 81 -4.24 -2.74 15.88
N VAL A 82 -5.06 -2.40 14.87
CA VAL A 82 -4.56 -2.08 13.52
C VAL A 82 -3.62 -0.86 13.52
N TRP A 83 -3.84 0.17 14.35
CA TRP A 83 -2.89 1.31 14.41
C TRP A 83 -1.51 0.85 14.84
N ASP A 84 -1.46 0.01 15.88
CA ASP A 84 -0.19 -0.52 16.40
C ASP A 84 0.49 -1.44 15.39
N ALA A 85 -0.28 -2.26 14.69
CA ALA A 85 0.24 -3.10 13.61
C ALA A 85 0.85 -2.27 12.48
N LEU A 86 0.17 -1.24 11.98
CA LEU A 86 0.69 -0.41 10.88
C LEU A 86 1.94 0.38 11.25
N LYS A 87 2.09 0.75 12.52
CA LYS A 87 3.34 1.35 13.03
C LYS A 87 4.54 0.41 12.96
N GLN A 88 4.32 -0.90 12.90
CA GLN A 88 5.36 -1.92 12.77
C GLN A 88 5.55 -2.35 11.31
N THR A 89 4.45 -2.62 10.59
CA THR A 89 4.50 -3.14 9.22
C THR A 89 5.06 -2.13 8.22
N ASP A 90 4.86 -0.84 8.47
CA ASP A 90 5.23 0.23 7.55
C ASP A 90 6.33 1.15 8.14
N GLU A 91 7.02 0.71 9.19
CA GLU A 91 8.15 1.44 9.80
C GLU A 91 9.22 1.82 8.76
N ASP A 92 9.60 3.09 8.73
CA ASP A 92 10.64 3.59 7.85
C ASP A 92 12.00 2.96 8.20
N PRO A 93 12.63 2.21 7.27
CA PRO A 93 13.94 1.57 7.51
C PRO A 93 15.06 2.56 7.87
N LYS A 94 14.93 3.83 7.49
CA LYS A 94 15.92 4.88 7.76
C LYS A 94 15.61 5.68 9.02
N ASN A 95 14.38 5.62 9.52
CA ASN A 95 13.96 6.34 10.71
C ASN A 95 12.87 5.56 11.47
N PRO A 96 13.22 4.79 12.51
CA PRO A 96 12.26 3.96 13.23
C PRO A 96 11.21 4.76 14.02
N ASN A 97 11.31 6.10 14.11
CA ASN A 97 10.23 6.92 14.67
C ASN A 97 9.11 7.22 13.66
N ASN A 98 9.34 6.90 12.38
CA ASN A 98 8.44 7.18 11.29
C ASN A 98 7.90 5.92 10.63
N ILE A 99 6.88 6.10 9.81
CA ILE A 99 6.32 5.13 8.88
C ILE A 99 6.34 5.70 7.46
N ILE A 100 6.37 4.84 6.46
CA ILE A 100 6.24 5.21 5.04
C ILE A 100 4.76 5.19 4.65
N LEU A 101 4.23 6.31 4.19
CA LEU A 101 2.87 6.38 3.67
C LEU A 101 2.79 5.81 2.25
N LEU A 102 1.77 5.01 1.98
CA LEU A 102 1.64 4.25 0.73
C LEU A 102 1.76 5.15 -0.52
N TYR A 103 0.84 6.12 -0.65
CA TYR A 103 0.69 6.88 -1.89
C TYR A 103 1.70 8.02 -2.04
N THR A 104 2.07 8.69 -0.95
CA THR A 104 3.02 9.82 -1.01
C THR A 104 4.47 9.38 -0.91
N GLY A 105 4.75 8.16 -0.42
CA GLY A 105 6.11 7.73 -0.08
C GLY A 105 6.73 8.49 1.11
N ARG A 106 6.00 9.43 1.70
CA ARG A 106 6.49 10.31 2.77
C ARG A 106 6.81 9.49 4.01
N SER A 107 8.01 9.70 4.55
CA SER A 107 8.36 9.29 5.91
C SER A 107 7.69 10.24 6.91
N GLN A 108 6.71 9.73 7.65
CA GLN A 108 5.90 10.51 8.58
C GLN A 108 5.99 9.97 10.00
N ASN A 109 6.01 10.87 10.99
CA ASN A 109 6.05 10.50 12.40
C ASN A 109 4.90 9.54 12.73
N LYS A 110 5.22 8.37 13.31
CA LYS A 110 4.24 7.31 13.57
C LYS A 110 3.13 7.74 14.53
N ASN A 111 3.35 8.78 15.33
CA ASN A 111 2.41 9.31 16.31
C ASN A 111 1.48 10.40 15.77
N THR A 112 1.66 10.87 14.53
CA THR A 112 0.72 11.82 13.88
C THR A 112 -0.44 11.09 13.20
N GLN A 113 -1.03 10.13 13.91
CA GLN A 113 -2.20 9.38 13.44
C GLN A 113 -3.48 10.24 13.56
N ASP A 114 -4.42 10.04 12.65
CA ASP A 114 -5.74 10.66 12.70
C ASP A 114 -6.47 10.24 14.00
N ASN A 115 -6.92 11.25 14.75
CA ASN A 115 -7.67 11.11 15.99
C ASN A 115 -9.03 11.83 15.93
N GLY A 116 -9.49 12.17 14.72
CA GLY A 116 -10.73 12.90 14.47
C GLY A 116 -10.68 14.39 14.76
N HIS A 117 -9.55 14.92 15.26
CA HIS A 117 -9.44 16.30 15.74
C HIS A 117 -8.26 17.10 15.13
N ASN A 118 -7.48 16.52 14.20
CA ASN A 118 -6.24 17.13 13.70
C ASN A 118 -6.26 17.32 12.17
N GLY A 119 -5.54 18.37 11.74
CA GLY A 119 -5.54 18.94 10.38
C GLY A 119 -4.99 18.03 9.28
N ASP A 120 -4.79 18.61 8.10
CA ASP A 120 -4.56 17.87 6.84
C ASP A 120 -3.30 16.98 6.87
N ASP A 121 -2.30 17.29 7.71
CA ASP A 121 -1.02 16.56 7.81
C ASP A 121 -1.01 15.37 8.80
N VAL A 122 -2.08 14.57 8.84
CA VAL A 122 -2.14 13.32 9.63
C VAL A 122 -2.25 12.11 8.71
N TRP A 123 -1.79 10.96 9.20
CA TRP A 123 -1.99 9.70 8.48
C TRP A 123 -3.20 8.95 9.02
N ASN A 124 -3.93 8.25 8.15
CA ASN A 124 -4.99 7.34 8.52
C ASN A 124 -4.80 5.98 7.84
N ARG A 125 -5.73 5.06 8.10
CA ARG A 125 -5.72 3.71 7.54
C ARG A 125 -6.42 3.72 6.18
N GLU A 126 -5.65 3.46 5.15
CA GLU A 126 -6.15 3.20 3.81
C GLU A 126 -6.54 1.73 3.68
N HIS A 127 -7.79 1.48 3.29
CA HIS A 127 -8.26 0.18 2.84
C HIS A 127 -7.99 0.08 1.34
N VAL A 128 -6.86 -0.52 0.95
CA VAL A 128 -6.49 -0.67 -0.47
C VAL A 128 -7.61 -1.37 -1.24
N TRP A 129 -8.25 -2.39 -0.67
CA TRP A 129 -9.58 -2.76 -1.14
C TRP A 129 -10.64 -1.84 -0.53
N ALA A 130 -11.21 -0.91 -1.30
CA ALA A 130 -12.14 0.08 -0.76
C ALA A 130 -13.35 -0.60 -0.11
N LYS A 131 -13.58 -0.32 1.19
CA LYS A 131 -14.64 -0.96 1.98
C LYS A 131 -16.01 -0.91 1.30
N SER A 132 -16.36 0.24 0.72
CA SER A 132 -17.66 0.47 0.08
C SER A 132 -17.90 -0.36 -1.18
N LEU A 133 -16.85 -0.98 -1.73
CA LEU A 133 -16.88 -1.83 -2.92
C LEU A 133 -16.49 -3.29 -2.62
N GLY A 134 -16.60 -3.72 -1.36
CA GLY A 134 -16.26 -5.10 -0.98
C GLY A 134 -17.15 -5.62 0.13
N PHE A 135 -16.94 -5.10 1.33
CA PHE A 135 -17.53 -5.67 2.56
C PHE A 135 -18.36 -4.67 3.39
N GLY A 136 -18.33 -3.39 3.02
CA GLY A 136 -19.18 -2.35 3.60
C GLY A 136 -19.02 -2.13 5.11
N GLY A 137 -19.84 -1.22 5.64
CA GLY A 137 -19.97 -0.97 7.08
C GLY A 137 -18.72 -0.42 7.78
N ASP A 138 -18.86 -0.32 9.10
CA ASP A 138 -17.76 0.06 9.98
C ASP A 138 -16.85 -1.15 10.24
N PRO A 139 -15.52 -0.95 10.29
CA PRO A 139 -14.58 -2.04 10.50
C PRO A 139 -14.67 -2.54 11.94
N ASP A 140 -14.75 -3.87 12.10
CA ASP A 140 -14.79 -4.52 13.41
C ASP A 140 -14.31 -5.98 13.29
N ILE A 141 -14.16 -6.63 14.46
CA ILE A 141 -13.62 -8.00 14.55
C ILE A 141 -14.52 -9.09 13.93
N SER A 142 -15.80 -8.81 13.68
CA SER A 142 -16.72 -9.72 12.98
C SER A 142 -16.56 -9.65 11.46
N LYS A 143 -15.80 -8.68 10.95
CA LYS A 143 -15.51 -8.47 9.52
C LYS A 143 -14.00 -8.58 9.27
N PRO A 144 -13.43 -9.80 9.16
CA PRO A 144 -11.98 -9.99 9.02
C PRO A 144 -11.34 -9.15 7.90
N ALA A 145 -12.00 -9.05 6.74
CA ALA A 145 -11.54 -8.23 5.61
C ALA A 145 -11.36 -6.73 5.95
N SER A 146 -12.07 -6.24 6.96
CA SER A 146 -12.02 -4.83 7.36
C SER A 146 -10.83 -4.49 8.27
N THR A 147 -10.18 -5.50 8.85
CA THR A 147 -9.02 -5.33 9.76
C THR A 147 -7.80 -6.12 9.31
N ASP A 148 -7.83 -6.74 8.14
CA ASP A 148 -6.70 -7.46 7.55
C ASP A 148 -5.59 -6.50 7.10
N ILE A 149 -4.46 -6.56 7.80
CA ILE A 149 -3.32 -5.70 7.54
C ILE A 149 -2.54 -6.08 6.29
N HIS A 150 -2.86 -7.15 5.56
CA HIS A 150 -2.25 -7.36 4.24
C HIS A 150 -2.62 -6.25 3.26
N HIS A 151 -3.83 -5.68 3.34
CA HIS A 151 -4.27 -4.58 2.46
C HIS A 151 -4.45 -3.23 3.16
N LEU A 152 -4.44 -3.19 4.51
CA LEU A 152 -4.43 -1.91 5.22
C LEU A 152 -3.04 -1.28 5.19
N ARG A 153 -2.96 -0.03 4.76
CA ARG A 153 -1.70 0.74 4.72
C ARG A 153 -1.89 2.09 5.40
N PRO A 154 -0.84 2.68 5.99
CA PRO A 154 -0.89 4.09 6.36
C PRO A 154 -0.88 4.94 5.10
N ALA A 155 -1.78 5.92 5.04
CA ALA A 155 -1.82 6.91 3.97
C ALA A 155 -2.01 8.30 4.58
N ASP A 156 -1.53 9.32 3.88
CA ASP A 156 -1.93 10.69 4.19
C ASP A 156 -3.46 10.80 4.13
N ARG A 157 -4.08 11.48 5.11
CA ARG A 157 -5.52 11.57 5.23
C ARG A 157 -6.16 12.30 4.05
N SER A 158 -5.55 13.38 3.58
CA SER A 158 -5.99 14.16 2.43
C SER A 158 -5.93 13.30 1.15
N VAL A 159 -4.83 12.59 0.95
CA VAL A 159 -4.63 11.72 -0.20
C VAL A 159 -5.56 10.51 -0.16
N ASN A 160 -5.76 9.89 1.00
CA ASN A 160 -6.73 8.81 1.17
C ASN A 160 -8.15 9.30 0.86
N THR A 161 -8.50 10.50 1.32
CA THR A 161 -9.79 11.13 0.97
C THR A 161 -9.92 11.31 -0.55
N ALA A 162 -8.87 11.77 -1.22
CA ALA A 162 -8.85 11.95 -2.68
C ALA A 162 -8.96 10.62 -3.44
N ARG A 163 -8.28 9.57 -2.98
CA ARG A 163 -8.38 8.20 -3.49
C ARG A 163 -9.82 7.71 -3.40
N SER A 164 -10.48 7.92 -2.26
CA SER A 164 -11.88 7.56 -2.04
C SER A 164 -12.15 6.08 -2.34
N ASN A 165 -13.13 5.76 -3.19
CA ASN A 165 -13.39 4.40 -3.69
C ASN A 165 -13.06 4.24 -5.18
N LYS A 166 -12.11 5.02 -5.70
CA LYS A 166 -11.68 4.90 -7.09
C LYS A 166 -11.05 3.53 -7.34
N TYR A 167 -11.29 3.00 -8.54
CA TYR A 167 -10.65 1.77 -8.99
C TYR A 167 -9.17 2.00 -9.19
N PHE A 168 -8.35 0.99 -8.92
CA PHE A 168 -6.99 1.01 -9.41
C PHE A 168 -6.96 0.81 -10.93
N GLY A 169 -6.20 1.68 -11.59
CA GLY A 169 -5.89 1.66 -13.01
C GLY A 169 -5.34 3.01 -13.43
N GLU A 170 -4.90 3.09 -14.68
CA GLU A 170 -4.30 4.30 -15.25
C GLU A 170 -5.12 5.57 -14.93
N GLY A 171 -4.39 6.61 -14.54
CA GLY A 171 -4.92 7.90 -14.14
C GLY A 171 -5.01 8.85 -15.33
N GLY A 172 -5.10 10.14 -15.02
CA GLY A 172 -5.06 11.19 -16.03
C GLY A 172 -4.40 12.44 -15.47
N SER A 173 -5.04 13.07 -14.49
CA SER A 173 -4.51 14.28 -13.88
C SER A 173 -3.54 13.93 -12.74
N PRO A 174 -2.40 14.61 -12.60
CA PRO A 174 -1.52 14.42 -11.46
C PRO A 174 -2.19 14.88 -10.17
N HIS A 175 -1.93 14.18 -9.07
CA HIS A 175 -2.31 14.62 -7.75
C HIS A 175 -1.29 15.63 -7.20
N SER A 176 -1.75 16.71 -6.56
CA SER A 176 -0.88 17.82 -6.13
C SER A 176 0.00 17.48 -4.92
N GLU A 177 -0.51 16.63 -4.02
CA GLU A 177 0.22 16.23 -2.80
C GLU A 177 0.98 14.91 -2.96
N ALA A 178 0.29 13.83 -3.32
CA ALA A 178 0.92 12.56 -3.70
C ALA A 178 1.55 12.65 -5.10
N THR A 179 2.76 13.20 -5.15
CA THR A 179 3.56 13.29 -6.38
C THR A 179 3.76 11.92 -7.01
N GLY A 180 3.63 11.84 -8.34
CA GLY A 180 3.66 10.58 -9.09
C GLY A 180 2.36 9.77 -9.06
N CYS A 181 1.37 10.11 -8.22
CA CYS A 181 0.03 9.55 -8.35
C CYS A 181 -0.81 10.34 -9.37
N TYR A 182 -1.63 9.62 -10.12
CA TYR A 182 -2.56 10.20 -11.09
C TYR A 182 -3.98 9.71 -10.81
N TYR A 183 -4.97 10.49 -11.22
CA TYR A 183 -6.37 10.11 -11.00
C TYR A 183 -7.30 10.65 -12.07
N THR A 184 -8.46 10.02 -12.15
CA THR A 184 -9.64 10.51 -12.87
C THR A 184 -10.82 10.60 -11.91
N SER A 185 -12.03 10.85 -12.41
CA SER A 185 -13.25 10.75 -11.60
C SER A 185 -13.53 9.32 -11.11
N THR A 186 -12.89 8.31 -11.71
CA THR A 186 -13.15 6.88 -11.42
C THR A 186 -11.91 6.06 -11.10
N THR A 187 -10.72 6.46 -11.54
CA THR A 187 -9.48 5.68 -11.37
C THR A 187 -8.46 6.41 -10.52
N TRP A 188 -7.67 5.62 -9.80
CA TRP A 188 -6.48 6.04 -9.06
C TRP A 188 -5.30 5.20 -9.54
N GLU A 189 -4.26 5.87 -9.98
CA GLU A 189 -2.97 5.31 -10.35
C GLU A 189 -1.97 5.73 -9.27
N PRO A 190 -1.45 4.79 -8.47
CA PRO A 190 -0.42 5.12 -7.50
C PRO A 190 0.90 5.42 -8.21
N ARG A 191 1.83 6.06 -7.50
CA ARG A 191 3.21 6.23 -7.96
C ARG A 191 3.85 4.90 -8.34
N ASP A 192 4.77 4.91 -9.30
CA ASP A 192 5.38 3.71 -9.87
C ASP A 192 5.99 2.78 -8.82
N ALA A 193 6.57 3.36 -7.76
CA ALA A 193 7.23 2.62 -6.70
C ALA A 193 6.29 1.86 -5.74
N VAL A 194 4.97 1.89 -5.91
CA VAL A 194 4.03 1.03 -5.15
C VAL A 194 2.95 0.39 -6.04
N LYS A 195 3.11 0.45 -7.36
CA LYS A 195 2.16 -0.14 -8.31
C LYS A 195 2.05 -1.66 -8.10
N GLY A 196 3.17 -2.32 -7.88
CA GLY A 196 3.30 -3.75 -7.62
C GLY A 196 2.81 -4.13 -6.22
N ASP A 197 3.12 -3.32 -5.21
CA ASP A 197 2.57 -3.47 -3.85
C ASP A 197 1.03 -3.51 -3.91
N VAL A 198 0.44 -2.51 -4.56
CA VAL A 198 -1.01 -2.40 -4.71
C VAL A 198 -1.56 -3.61 -5.46
N ALA A 199 -0.92 -4.03 -6.57
CA ALA A 199 -1.33 -5.22 -7.30
C ALA A 199 -1.35 -6.48 -6.42
N ARG A 200 -0.27 -6.74 -5.66
CA ARG A 200 -0.16 -7.93 -4.80
C ARG A 200 -1.12 -7.89 -3.60
N MET A 201 -1.42 -6.71 -3.05
CA MET A 201 -2.48 -6.56 -2.04
C MET A 201 -3.86 -6.86 -2.62
N MET A 202 -4.13 -6.42 -3.85
CA MET A 202 -5.38 -6.66 -4.54
C MET A 202 -5.57 -8.13 -4.92
N PHE A 203 -4.54 -8.79 -5.44
CA PHE A 203 -4.55 -10.25 -5.71
C PHE A 203 -4.79 -11.05 -4.44
N TYR A 204 -4.12 -10.68 -3.33
CA TYR A 204 -4.33 -11.31 -2.03
C TYR A 204 -5.78 -11.21 -1.59
N MET A 205 -6.38 -10.01 -1.65
CA MET A 205 -7.76 -9.81 -1.20
C MET A 205 -8.77 -10.63 -2.02
N ALA A 206 -8.56 -10.74 -3.33
CA ALA A 206 -9.43 -11.50 -4.21
C ALA A 206 -9.33 -13.02 -3.99
N VAL A 207 -8.16 -13.54 -3.61
CA VAL A 207 -8.00 -14.97 -3.26
C VAL A 207 -8.44 -15.25 -1.84
N ARG A 208 -8.09 -14.39 -0.89
CA ARG A 208 -8.41 -14.58 0.54
C ARG A 208 -9.92 -14.55 0.78
N TYR A 209 -10.64 -13.67 0.11
CA TYR A 209 -12.06 -13.44 0.33
C TYR A 209 -12.87 -13.75 -0.94
N GLU A 210 -12.96 -15.04 -1.29
CA GLU A 210 -13.66 -15.55 -2.47
C GLU A 210 -15.08 -16.08 -2.13
N GLY A 211 -15.79 -15.40 -1.21
CA GLY A 211 -17.23 -15.68 -0.97
C GLY A 211 -17.57 -16.89 -0.10
N TYR A 212 -16.57 -17.64 0.40
CA TYR A 212 -16.80 -18.79 1.28
C TYR A 212 -16.98 -18.40 2.76
N ASN A 213 -17.74 -19.20 3.52
CA ASN A 213 -17.93 -19.07 4.97
C ASN A 213 -18.45 -17.69 5.45
N GLY A 214 -19.25 -17.01 4.64
CA GLY A 214 -19.81 -15.69 4.97
C GLY A 214 -18.84 -14.52 4.77
N ASN A 215 -17.66 -14.79 4.19
CA ASN A 215 -16.77 -13.74 3.71
C ASN A 215 -17.34 -13.03 2.48
N PRO A 216 -16.91 -11.80 2.19
CA PRO A 216 -17.24 -11.15 0.93
C PRO A 216 -16.67 -11.95 -0.26
N ASP A 217 -17.26 -11.78 -1.44
CA ASP A 217 -16.88 -12.44 -2.69
C ASP A 217 -16.08 -11.50 -3.59
N LEU A 218 -14.88 -11.15 -3.15
CA LEU A 218 -14.04 -10.13 -3.75
C LEU A 218 -13.45 -10.61 -5.09
N GLU A 219 -13.80 -9.91 -6.17
CA GLU A 219 -13.36 -10.28 -7.52
C GLU A 219 -12.59 -9.12 -8.19
N LEU A 220 -11.52 -9.49 -8.89
CA LEU A 220 -10.81 -8.59 -9.81
C LEU A 220 -11.33 -8.82 -11.23
N ASN A 221 -11.68 -7.75 -11.92
CA ASN A 221 -12.01 -7.80 -13.34
C ASN A 221 -11.82 -6.43 -13.98
N ASP A 222 -11.83 -6.38 -15.30
CA ASP A 222 -11.73 -5.10 -16.03
C ASP A 222 -13.05 -4.30 -16.05
N ARG A 223 -14.11 -4.81 -15.41
CA ARG A 223 -15.40 -4.12 -15.36
C ARG A 223 -15.37 -3.10 -14.22
N VAL A 224 -15.38 -1.82 -14.58
CA VAL A 224 -15.56 -0.71 -13.64
C VAL A 224 -17.03 -0.59 -13.21
N SER A 225 -17.53 -1.57 -12.45
CA SER A 225 -18.87 -1.55 -11.88
C SER A 225 -18.85 -1.05 -10.45
N ARG A 226 -19.57 0.05 -10.16
CA ARG A 226 -19.72 0.62 -8.80
C ARG A 226 -20.67 -0.18 -7.91
N SER A 227 -21.16 -1.31 -8.41
CA SER A 227 -22.02 -2.23 -7.67
C SER A 227 -21.35 -3.59 -7.55
N GLY A 228 -21.34 -4.12 -6.33
CA GLY A 228 -20.78 -5.42 -6.01
C GLY A 228 -19.32 -5.36 -5.57
N PRO A 229 -18.74 -6.54 -5.29
CA PRO A 229 -17.41 -6.70 -4.69
C PRO A 229 -16.28 -6.61 -5.73
N ASN A 230 -16.37 -5.66 -6.66
CA ASN A 230 -15.43 -5.53 -7.78
C ASN A 230 -14.59 -4.26 -7.62
N ILE A 231 -13.26 -4.38 -7.57
CA ILE A 231 -12.37 -3.21 -7.62
C ILE A 231 -11.03 -3.54 -8.29
N GLY A 232 -10.46 -2.55 -8.98
CA GLY A 232 -9.18 -2.69 -9.69
C GLY A 232 -9.34 -3.35 -11.06
N LYS A 233 -8.79 -2.72 -12.09
CA LYS A 233 -8.73 -3.31 -13.43
C LYS A 233 -7.68 -4.41 -13.42
N LEU A 234 -8.11 -5.67 -13.53
CA LEU A 234 -7.22 -6.82 -13.52
C LEU A 234 -6.05 -6.65 -14.50
N SER A 235 -6.33 -6.19 -15.72
CA SER A 235 -5.30 -5.91 -16.73
C SER A 235 -4.22 -4.92 -16.25
N ALA A 236 -4.62 -3.83 -15.59
CA ALA A 236 -3.67 -2.85 -15.04
C ALA A 236 -2.88 -3.44 -13.87
N LEU A 237 -3.52 -4.19 -12.98
CA LEU A 237 -2.84 -4.81 -11.83
C LEU A 237 -1.80 -5.85 -12.28
N LEU A 238 -2.10 -6.65 -13.31
CA LEU A 238 -1.17 -7.62 -13.88
C LEU A 238 0.05 -6.93 -14.51
N GLU A 239 -0.16 -5.80 -15.20
CA GLU A 239 0.93 -5.02 -15.77
C GLU A 239 1.80 -4.39 -14.67
N TRP A 240 1.16 -3.75 -13.69
CA TRP A 240 1.84 -3.15 -12.54
C TRP A 240 2.66 -4.15 -11.72
N HIS A 241 2.14 -5.37 -11.55
CA HIS A 241 2.88 -6.45 -10.91
C HIS A 241 4.21 -6.77 -11.61
N LYS A 242 4.25 -6.70 -12.94
CA LYS A 242 5.45 -6.95 -13.75
C LYS A 242 6.40 -5.75 -13.74
N GLN A 243 5.85 -4.54 -13.78
CA GLN A 243 6.63 -3.29 -13.81
C GLN A 243 7.28 -2.95 -12.48
N ASP A 244 6.66 -3.35 -11.36
CA ASP A 244 7.12 -3.11 -10.00
C ASP A 244 7.31 -4.44 -9.24
N PRO A 245 8.48 -5.09 -9.39
CA PRO A 245 8.80 -6.34 -8.71
C PRO A 245 8.81 -6.19 -7.17
N VAL A 246 8.64 -7.32 -6.48
CA VAL A 246 8.72 -7.36 -5.01
C VAL A 246 10.05 -6.80 -4.52
N ASP A 247 9.98 -5.93 -3.51
CA ASP A 247 11.16 -5.36 -2.86
C ASP A 247 11.34 -5.80 -1.40
N ALA A 248 12.45 -5.37 -0.80
CA ALA A 248 12.80 -5.71 0.57
C ALA A 248 11.83 -5.12 1.62
N PHE A 249 11.17 -4.00 1.31
CA PHE A 249 10.17 -3.40 2.20
C PHE A 249 8.93 -4.28 2.24
N GLU A 250 8.44 -4.73 1.08
CA GLU A 250 7.32 -5.66 0.99
C GLU A 250 7.61 -7.01 1.65
N ILE A 251 8.80 -7.58 1.46
CA ILE A 251 9.21 -8.84 2.10
C ILE A 251 9.21 -8.68 3.63
N LYS A 252 9.84 -7.60 4.15
CA LYS A 252 9.86 -7.31 5.59
C LYS A 252 8.44 -7.15 6.12
N ARG A 253 7.61 -6.38 5.40
CA ARG A 253 6.21 -6.15 5.74
C ARG A 253 5.43 -7.47 5.82
N ASN A 254 5.52 -8.31 4.80
CA ASN A 254 4.84 -9.61 4.75
C ASN A 254 5.26 -10.51 5.93
N GLN A 255 6.55 -10.52 6.27
CA GLN A 255 7.05 -11.25 7.45
C GLN A 255 6.50 -10.70 8.77
N THR A 256 6.48 -9.37 8.95
CA THR A 256 5.90 -8.75 10.15
C THR A 256 4.40 -9.03 10.26
N ILE A 257 3.68 -9.05 9.14
CA ILE A 257 2.25 -9.41 9.13
C ILE A 257 2.07 -10.87 9.52
N PHE A 258 2.90 -11.78 9.02
CA PHE A 258 2.86 -13.18 9.44
C PHE A 258 3.05 -13.34 10.95
N GLU A 259 3.96 -12.57 11.55
CA GLU A 259 4.17 -12.56 13.01
C GLU A 259 2.96 -12.04 13.80
N ILE A 260 2.16 -11.14 13.20
CA ILE A 260 0.99 -10.50 13.85
C ILE A 260 -0.31 -11.28 13.61
N GLN A 261 -0.59 -11.63 12.35
CA GLN A 261 -1.84 -12.23 11.88
C GLN A 261 -1.73 -13.73 11.55
N GLY A 262 -0.53 -14.29 11.46
CA GLY A 262 -0.33 -15.74 11.26
C GLY A 262 -0.47 -16.23 9.82
N ASN A 263 -0.79 -15.35 8.86
CA ASN A 263 -0.87 -15.69 7.44
C ASN A 263 0.02 -14.78 6.58
N ARG A 264 0.36 -15.24 5.38
CA ARG A 264 1.26 -14.56 4.44
C ARG A 264 0.52 -14.13 3.18
N ASN A 265 1.01 -13.10 2.50
CA ASN A 265 0.61 -12.79 1.14
C ASN A 265 1.46 -13.63 0.17
N PRO A 266 0.87 -14.65 -0.48
CA PRO A 266 1.61 -15.57 -1.34
C PRO A 266 2.10 -14.88 -2.62
N PHE A 267 1.51 -13.76 -3.03
CA PHE A 267 1.96 -13.02 -4.20
C PHE A 267 3.20 -12.14 -3.93
N ILE A 268 3.56 -11.96 -2.65
CA ILE A 268 4.85 -11.37 -2.26
C ILE A 268 5.91 -12.47 -2.16
N ASP A 269 5.58 -13.60 -1.55
CA ASP A 269 6.53 -14.72 -1.35
C ASP A 269 6.79 -15.52 -2.65
N HIS A 270 5.78 -15.62 -3.51
CA HIS A 270 5.77 -16.33 -4.80
C HIS A 270 5.05 -15.48 -5.88
N PRO A 271 5.69 -14.39 -6.36
CA PRO A 271 5.12 -13.52 -7.38
C PRO A 271 4.65 -14.26 -8.63
N GLU A 272 5.32 -15.35 -8.99
CA GLU A 272 5.00 -16.19 -10.14
C GLU A 272 3.58 -16.78 -10.07
N PHE A 273 2.99 -16.96 -8.89
CA PHE A 273 1.62 -17.50 -8.75
C PHE A 273 0.56 -16.65 -9.45
N VAL A 274 0.82 -15.36 -9.65
CA VAL A 274 -0.07 -14.47 -10.41
C VAL A 274 -0.30 -15.01 -11.83
N GLU A 275 0.74 -15.48 -12.52
CA GLU A 275 0.66 -15.96 -13.91
C GLU A 275 -0.09 -17.29 -14.07
N TYR A 276 -0.28 -18.02 -12.98
CA TYR A 276 -0.99 -19.31 -12.98
C TYR A 276 -2.46 -19.17 -12.58
N ILE A 277 -2.85 -18.03 -12.01
CA ILE A 277 -4.22 -17.75 -11.61
C ILE A 277 -4.93 -16.87 -12.66
N TRP A 278 -4.21 -15.96 -13.34
CA TRP A 278 -4.77 -14.99 -14.29
C TRP A 278 -4.04 -14.94 -15.63
#